data_AF-A0A7S0T0Z7-F1
#
_entry.id   AF-A0A7S0T0Z7-F1
#
_cell.length_a   1.000
_cell.length_b   1.000
_cell.length_c   1.000
_cell.angle_alpha   90.00
_cell.angle_beta   90.00
_cell.angle_gamma   90.00
#
_symmetry.space_group_name_H-M   'P 1'
#
loop_
_entity.id
_entity.type
_entity.pdbx_description
1 polymer ?
#
loop_
_entity_poly.entity_id
_entity_poly.type
_entity_poly.pdbx_seq_one_letter_code
_entity_poly.pdbx_strand_id
1 'polypeptide(L)'
;SGLCFRRRTSGHSENRRGGSRLWVRAGSAEDLRVWVESQGGDVTAVRVGDGDRGRGLFAARAISKGEAVITMPMRLALSDGVQLCPYAGAPWSVTLAAAVLRERDLGLASPWAPYVRSLPAETVGFANSLEAAGSAGVPMPEEAMAREEAGVEIR
;
A
#
# COMPACT_ATOMS: atom_id res chain seq x y z
N SER A 1 -15.18 -56.72 29.29
CA SER A 1 -14.89 -57.05 27.87
C SER A 1 -14.36 -55.83 27.15
N GLY A 2 -13.23 -55.96 26.45
CA GLY A 2 -12.80 -54.99 25.44
C GLY A 2 -11.70 -54.00 25.82
N LEU A 3 -10.50 -54.49 26.13
CA LEU A 3 -9.25 -53.75 25.89
C LEU A 3 -9.06 -53.58 24.37
N CYS A 4 -8.83 -52.36 23.89
CA CYS A 4 -8.22 -52.16 22.59
C CYS A 4 -7.15 -51.06 22.67
N PHE A 5 -5.92 -51.55 22.77
CA PHE A 5 -4.67 -50.82 22.59
C PHE A 5 -4.24 -50.98 21.12
N ARG A 6 -4.05 -49.88 20.37
CA ARG A 6 -3.13 -49.91 19.21
C ARG A 6 -2.66 -48.51 18.80
N ARG A 7 -1.35 -48.32 19.01
CA ARG A 7 -0.35 -47.52 18.27
C ARG A 7 -0.86 -46.45 17.30
N ARG A 8 -0.51 -45.19 17.60
CA ARG A 8 -0.41 -44.12 16.61
C ARG A 8 1.07 -44.01 16.20
N THR A 9 1.42 -44.46 15.00
CA THR A 9 2.73 -44.24 14.40
C THR A 9 2.85 -42.83 13.87
N SER A 10 4.02 -42.25 14.09
CA SER A 10 4.48 -40.96 13.58
C SER A 10 4.32 -40.88 12.06
N GLY A 11 3.59 -39.88 11.60
CA GLY A 11 3.60 -39.39 10.23
C GLY A 11 3.97 -37.92 10.25
N HIS A 12 5.28 -37.66 10.19
CA HIS A 12 5.81 -36.32 9.98
C HIS A 12 5.49 -35.95 8.52
N SER A 13 4.47 -35.13 8.31
CA SER A 13 4.32 -34.37 7.08
C SER A 13 4.07 -32.91 7.45
N GLU A 14 5.18 -32.19 7.45
CA GLU A 14 5.28 -30.75 7.58
C GLU A 14 4.52 -30.12 6.40
N ASN A 15 3.24 -29.84 6.63
CA ASN A 15 2.36 -29.27 5.61
C ASN A 15 2.59 -27.76 5.55
N ARG A 16 3.67 -27.36 4.87
CA ARG A 16 3.86 -25.99 4.39
C ARG A 16 2.83 -25.72 3.29
N ARG A 17 1.58 -25.47 3.69
CA ARG A 17 0.65 -24.65 2.89
C ARG A 17 0.86 -23.24 3.40
N GLY A 18 1.69 -22.45 2.72
CA GLY A 18 1.22 -21.84 1.49
C GLY A 18 0.17 -20.82 1.89
N GLY A 19 0.63 -19.77 2.58
CA GLY A 19 -0.20 -18.65 2.99
C GLY A 19 -0.77 -18.02 1.73
N SER A 20 -2.01 -18.39 1.40
CA SER A 20 -2.82 -17.69 0.43
C SER A 20 -3.00 -16.28 0.97
N ARG A 21 -2.15 -15.35 0.55
CA ARG A 21 -2.49 -13.94 0.54
C ARG A 21 -3.76 -13.85 -0.28
N LEU A 22 -4.89 -13.77 0.41
CA LEU A 22 -6.17 -13.43 -0.18
C LEU A 22 -5.95 -12.07 -0.83
N TRP A 23 -5.75 -12.08 -2.15
CA TRP A 23 -5.75 -10.86 -2.93
C TRP A 23 -7.14 -10.27 -2.79
N VAL A 24 -7.28 -9.30 -1.90
CA VAL A 24 -8.49 -8.51 -1.75
C VAL A 24 -8.78 -7.91 -3.12
N ARG A 25 -9.96 -8.17 -3.68
CA ARG A 25 -10.40 -7.60 -4.98
C ARG A 25 -10.09 -6.11 -4.98
N ALA A 26 -9.46 -5.64 -6.06
CA ALA A 26 -9.27 -4.22 -6.31
C ALA A 26 -10.58 -3.47 -6.04
N GLY A 27 -10.49 -2.36 -5.32
CA GLY A 27 -11.60 -1.48 -4.99
C GLY A 27 -12.31 -1.07 -6.27
N SER A 28 -13.64 -1.22 -6.29
CA SER A 28 -14.41 -0.74 -7.44
C SER A 28 -14.36 0.79 -7.47
N ALA A 29 -14.44 1.39 -8.65
CA ALA A 29 -14.52 2.84 -8.76
C ALA A 29 -15.79 3.40 -8.11
N GLU A 30 -16.84 2.59 -8.04
CA GLU A 30 -18.08 2.93 -7.35
C GLU A 30 -17.89 2.94 -5.83
N ASP A 31 -17.10 2.01 -5.28
CA ASP A 31 -16.77 1.98 -3.85
C ASP A 31 -16.07 3.29 -3.43
N LEU A 32 -15.17 3.79 -4.29
CA LEU A 32 -14.51 5.09 -4.09
C LEU A 32 -15.50 6.25 -4.13
N ARG A 33 -16.39 6.26 -5.12
CA ARG A 33 -17.40 7.32 -5.30
C ARG A 33 -18.27 7.43 -4.05
N VAL A 34 -18.86 6.31 -3.62
CA VAL A 34 -19.70 6.22 -2.43
C VAL A 34 -18.94 6.65 -1.18
N TRP A 35 -17.67 6.24 -1.04
CA TRP A 35 -16.85 6.63 0.09
C TRP A 35 -16.61 8.15 0.14
N VAL A 36 -16.20 8.76 -0.97
CA VAL A 36 -15.96 10.22 -1.03
C VAL A 36 -17.23 11.01 -0.73
N GLU A 37 -18.37 10.61 -1.31
CA GLU A 37 -19.68 11.24 -1.07
C GLU A 37 -20.12 11.08 0.40
N SER A 38 -19.90 9.91 1.02
CA SER A 38 -20.21 9.69 2.44
C SER A 38 -19.42 10.60 3.39
N GLN A 39 -18.31 11.14 2.90
CA GLN A 39 -17.44 12.06 3.62
C GLN A 39 -17.71 13.52 3.23
N GLY A 40 -18.78 13.83 2.49
CA GLY A 40 -19.11 15.19 2.08
C GLY A 40 -18.17 15.74 1.01
N GLY A 41 -17.50 14.87 0.25
CA GLY A 41 -16.96 15.24 -1.05
C GLY A 41 -18.04 15.24 -2.13
N ASP A 42 -17.72 15.80 -3.29
CA ASP A 42 -18.59 15.81 -4.47
C ASP A 42 -17.81 15.33 -5.69
N VAL A 43 -18.35 14.32 -6.36
CA VAL A 43 -17.79 13.68 -7.56
C VAL A 43 -18.86 13.50 -8.65
N THR A 44 -20.01 14.16 -8.52
CA THR A 44 -21.18 13.98 -9.40
C THR A 44 -20.96 14.45 -10.84
N ALA A 45 -20.00 15.36 -11.06
CA ALA A 45 -19.65 15.85 -12.39
C ALA A 45 -18.89 14.81 -13.23
N VAL A 46 -18.34 13.76 -12.60
CA VAL A 46 -17.45 12.79 -13.23
C VAL A 46 -17.92 11.35 -13.04
N ARG A 47 -17.49 10.50 -13.95
CA ARG A 47 -17.56 9.05 -13.85
C ARG A 47 -16.17 8.47 -14.09
N VAL A 48 -15.88 7.35 -13.45
CA VAL A 48 -14.65 6.61 -13.72
C VAL A 48 -14.86 5.70 -14.92
N GLY A 49 -13.86 5.61 -15.78
CA GLY A 49 -13.84 4.67 -16.90
C GLY A 49 -12.42 4.23 -17.23
N ASP A 50 -12.29 3.28 -18.13
CA ASP A 50 -11.01 2.84 -18.67
C ASP A 50 -10.78 3.54 -20.01
N GLY A 51 -9.59 4.12 -20.18
CA GLY A 51 -9.10 4.66 -21.44
C GLY A 51 -7.78 4.01 -21.85
N ASP A 52 -7.16 4.52 -22.91
CA ASP A 52 -5.95 3.94 -23.50
C ASP A 52 -4.73 3.88 -22.55
N ARG A 53 -4.78 4.62 -21.43
CA ARG A 53 -3.73 4.66 -20.40
C ARG A 53 -4.18 4.08 -19.05
N GLY A 54 -5.24 3.28 -19.06
CA GLY A 54 -5.85 2.71 -17.85
C GLY A 54 -6.98 3.57 -17.30
N ARG A 55 -7.20 3.49 -15.99
CA ARG A 55 -8.34 4.13 -15.31
C ARG A 55 -8.22 5.66 -15.32
N GLY A 56 -9.29 6.33 -15.74
CA GLY A 56 -9.37 7.78 -15.83
C GLY A 56 -10.73 8.34 -15.43
N LEU A 57 -10.80 9.67 -15.35
CA LEU A 57 -12.04 10.41 -15.08
C LEU A 57 -12.62 10.93 -16.39
N PHE A 58 -13.91 10.71 -16.57
CA PHE A 58 -14.69 11.16 -17.72
C PHE A 58 -15.83 12.03 -17.22
N ALA A 59 -16.21 13.04 -18.00
CA ALA A 59 -17.35 13.86 -17.67
C ALA A 59 -18.63 13.01 -17.67
N ALA A 60 -19.41 13.09 -16.59
CA ALA A 60 -20.74 12.46 -16.50
C ALA A 60 -21.84 13.37 -17.08
N ARG A 61 -21.55 14.67 -17.19
CA ARG A 61 -22.42 15.72 -17.73
C ARG A 61 -21.59 16.82 -18.38
N ALA A 62 -22.24 17.80 -18.99
CA ALA A 62 -21.56 19.03 -19.41
C ALA A 62 -20.99 19.76 -18.18
N ILE A 63 -19.73 20.20 -18.29
CA ILE A 63 -18.99 20.93 -17.26
C ILE A 63 -18.57 22.27 -17.85
N SER A 64 -18.84 23.35 -17.13
CA SER A 64 -18.49 24.70 -17.55
C SER A 64 -17.06 25.07 -17.19
N LYS A 65 -16.45 26.02 -17.91
CA LYS A 65 -15.13 26.54 -17.57
C LYS A 65 -15.17 27.19 -16.17
N GLY A 66 -14.25 26.78 -15.29
CA GLY A 66 -14.16 27.28 -13.92
C GLY A 66 -15.03 26.53 -12.90
N GLU A 67 -15.81 25.56 -13.36
CA GLU A 67 -16.59 24.70 -12.48
C GLU A 67 -15.70 23.67 -11.77
N ALA A 68 -15.97 23.40 -10.49
CA ALA A 68 -15.28 22.37 -9.74
C ALA A 68 -15.68 20.97 -10.25
N VAL A 69 -14.69 20.18 -10.65
CA VAL A 69 -14.90 18.83 -11.20
C VAL A 69 -15.00 17.78 -10.08
N ILE A 70 -14.20 17.94 -9.04
CA ILE A 70 -14.19 17.11 -7.83
C ILE A 70 -13.95 18.01 -6.62
N THR A 71 -14.69 17.76 -5.55
CA THR A 71 -14.44 18.36 -4.23
C THR A 71 -14.07 17.26 -3.24
N MET A 72 -12.92 17.41 -2.60
CA MET A 72 -12.40 16.43 -1.63
C MET A 72 -12.19 17.08 -0.26
N PRO A 73 -12.81 16.55 0.80
CA PRO A 73 -12.51 17.00 2.16
C PRO A 73 -11.05 16.71 2.53
N MET A 74 -10.36 17.70 3.08
CA MET A 74 -8.92 17.57 3.39
C MET A 74 -8.60 16.42 4.35
N ARG A 75 -9.54 16.04 5.24
CA ARG A 75 -9.38 14.90 6.14
C ARG A 75 -9.22 13.54 5.46
N LEU A 76 -9.56 13.44 4.17
CA LEU A 76 -9.37 12.22 3.37
C LEU A 76 -7.98 12.16 2.73
N ALA A 77 -7.22 13.26 2.75
CA ALA A 77 -5.86 13.28 2.24
C ALA A 77 -4.92 12.52 3.18
N LEU A 78 -4.06 11.68 2.59
CA LEU A 78 -2.88 11.17 3.28
C LEU A 78 -1.81 12.27 3.26
N SER A 79 -1.72 13.01 4.37
CA SER A 79 -0.79 14.13 4.56
C SER A 79 0.18 13.87 5.71
N ASP A 80 1.16 14.76 5.84
CA ASP A 80 2.21 14.78 6.86
C ASP A 80 1.70 14.85 8.29
N GLY A 81 0.51 15.41 8.49
CA GLY A 81 -0.14 15.46 9.81
C GLY A 81 -0.80 14.15 10.27
N VAL A 82 -0.96 13.15 9.39
CA VAL A 82 -1.72 11.93 9.71
C VAL A 82 -0.83 10.83 10.31
N GLN A 83 0.45 10.80 9.92
CA GLN A 83 1.37 9.69 10.23
C GLN A 83 2.66 10.21 10.85
N LEU A 84 3.11 9.56 11.93
CA LEU A 84 4.44 9.80 12.48
C LEU A 84 5.52 9.31 11.51
N CYS A 85 6.55 10.13 11.34
CA CYS A 85 7.72 9.79 10.55
C CYS A 85 8.36 8.50 11.11
N PRO A 86 8.61 7.46 10.28
CA PRO A 86 9.09 6.17 10.76
C PRO A 86 10.48 6.25 11.41
N TYR A 87 11.29 7.24 11.02
CA TYR A 87 12.59 7.55 11.62
C TYR A 87 12.90 9.04 11.44
N ALA A 88 13.73 9.60 12.33
CA ALA A 88 14.05 11.02 12.32
C ALA A 88 14.71 11.44 10.99
N GLY A 89 14.20 12.51 10.37
CA GLY A 89 14.74 13.05 9.12
C GLY A 89 14.37 12.27 7.86
N ALA A 90 13.45 11.30 7.91
CA ALA A 90 13.03 10.60 6.70
C ALA A 90 12.41 11.58 5.68
N PRO A 91 12.72 11.42 4.38
CA PRO A 91 12.03 12.16 3.32
C PRO A 91 10.51 11.93 3.36
N TRP A 92 9.75 12.94 2.93
CA TRP A 92 8.29 12.85 2.89
C TRP A 92 7.78 11.65 2.09
N SER A 93 8.42 11.32 0.96
CA SER A 93 8.08 10.16 0.14
C SER A 93 8.12 8.84 0.91
N VAL A 94 9.12 8.66 1.80
CA VAL A 94 9.24 7.46 2.63
C VAL A 94 8.15 7.44 3.70
N THR A 95 7.87 8.59 4.32
CA THR A 95 6.81 8.70 5.33
C THR A 95 5.44 8.38 4.72
N LEU A 96 5.15 8.91 3.53
CA LEU A 96 3.92 8.62 2.80
C LEU A 96 3.85 7.15 2.38
N ALA A 97 4.93 6.56 1.87
CA ALA A 97 4.97 5.14 1.52
C ALA A 97 4.69 4.26 2.74
N ALA A 98 5.29 4.56 3.89
CA ALA A 98 5.02 3.87 5.15
C ALA A 98 3.56 4.03 5.61
N ALA A 99 2.97 5.23 5.45
CA ALA A 99 1.56 5.46 5.73
C ALA A 99 0.65 4.59 4.85
N VAL A 100 0.89 4.55 3.53
CA VAL A 100 0.12 3.71 2.61
C VAL A 100 0.25 2.23 2.96
N LEU A 101 1.45 1.74 3.30
CA LEU A 101 1.66 0.36 3.71
C LEU A 101 0.92 0.02 5.02
N ARG A 102 0.98 0.89 6.02
CA ARG A 102 0.23 0.73 7.27
C ARG A 102 -1.28 0.64 7.02
N GLU A 103 -1.83 1.54 6.20
CA GLU A 103 -3.26 1.51 5.87
C GLU A 103 -3.64 0.24 5.07
N ARG A 104 -2.72 -0.29 4.27
CA ARG A 104 -2.89 -1.57 3.57
C ARG A 104 -2.92 -2.76 4.53
N ASP A 105 -2.05 -2.75 5.55
CA ASP A 105 -1.99 -3.79 6.58
C ASP A 105 -3.25 -3.77 7.48
N LEU A 106 -3.82 -2.60 7.74
CA LEU A 106 -5.10 -2.46 8.44
C LEU A 106 -6.29 -3.05 7.66
N GLY A 107 -6.15 -3.22 6.34
CA GLY A 107 -7.18 -3.82 5.49
C GLY A 107 -8.51 -3.09 5.59
N LEU A 108 -9.59 -3.81 5.90
CA LEU A 108 -10.95 -3.24 6.02
C LEU A 108 -11.15 -2.35 7.25
N ALA A 109 -10.23 -2.39 8.22
CA ALA A 109 -10.28 -1.51 9.39
C ALA A 109 -9.71 -0.11 9.07
N SER A 110 -9.03 0.06 7.93
CA SER A 110 -8.53 1.36 7.49
C SER A 110 -9.69 2.27 7.05
N PRO A 111 -9.75 3.52 7.51
CA PRO A 111 -10.70 4.49 6.97
C PRO A 111 -10.39 4.88 5.52
N TRP A 112 -9.17 4.59 5.04
CA TRP A 112 -8.74 4.73 3.64
C TRP A 112 -8.84 3.42 2.85
N ALA A 113 -9.46 2.37 3.38
CA ALA A 113 -9.58 1.07 2.70
C ALA A 113 -10.09 1.18 1.25
N PRO A 114 -11.11 2.00 0.92
CA PRO A 114 -11.56 2.17 -0.46
C PRO A 114 -10.46 2.73 -1.38
N TYR A 115 -9.71 3.73 -0.90
CA TYR A 115 -8.57 4.32 -1.60
C TYR A 115 -7.44 3.32 -1.81
N VAL A 116 -6.95 2.69 -0.73
CA VAL A 116 -5.81 1.78 -0.79
C VAL A 116 -6.09 0.57 -1.68
N ARG A 117 -7.33 0.04 -1.64
CA ARG A 117 -7.73 -1.07 -2.53
C ARG A 117 -7.82 -0.66 -3.99
N SER A 118 -8.02 0.62 -4.30
CA SER A 118 -8.12 1.11 -5.67
C SER A 118 -6.76 1.30 -6.35
N LEU A 119 -5.68 1.32 -5.57
CA LEU A 119 -4.33 1.51 -6.09
C LEU A 119 -3.93 0.34 -7.01
N PRO A 120 -3.15 0.61 -8.07
CA PRO A 120 -2.57 -0.44 -8.89
C PRO A 120 -1.74 -1.41 -8.05
N ALA A 121 -1.84 -2.71 -8.36
CA ALA A 121 -0.99 -3.72 -7.72
C ALA A 121 0.49 -3.56 -8.12
N GLU A 122 0.72 -3.07 -9.34
CA GLU A 122 2.03 -2.84 -9.92
C GLU A 122 2.03 -1.47 -10.60
N THR A 123 3.16 -0.78 -10.55
CA THR A 123 3.37 0.48 -11.28
C THR A 123 3.55 0.17 -12.77
N VAL A 124 2.58 0.55 -13.59
CA VAL A 124 2.69 0.45 -15.05
C VAL A 124 3.40 1.69 -15.59
N GLY A 125 4.61 1.51 -16.13
CA GLY A 125 5.22 2.50 -17.05
C GLY A 125 5.96 3.69 -16.44
N PHE A 126 6.44 3.64 -15.18
CA PHE A 126 7.41 4.65 -14.74
C PHE A 126 8.81 4.33 -15.29
N ALA A 127 9.47 5.34 -15.87
CA ALA A 127 10.85 5.25 -16.34
C ALA A 127 11.83 4.74 -15.26
N ASN A 128 11.52 4.98 -13.98
CA ASN A 128 12.36 4.57 -12.84
C ASN A 128 12.13 3.11 -12.37
N SER A 129 11.10 2.41 -12.85
CA SER A 129 10.87 1.01 -12.46
C SER A 129 11.95 0.08 -13.03
N LEU A 130 12.47 0.40 -14.21
CA LEU A 130 13.58 -0.33 -14.83
C LEU A 130 14.91 -0.11 -14.09
N GLU A 131 15.16 1.11 -13.58
CA GLU A 131 16.36 1.38 -12.78
C GLU A 131 16.31 0.71 -11.41
N ALA A 132 15.15 0.72 -10.73
CA ALA A 132 14.99 0.05 -9.42
C ALA A 132 15.05 -1.49 -9.54
N ALA A 133 14.56 -2.06 -10.63
CA ALA A 133 14.70 -3.50 -10.91
C ALA A 133 16.12 -3.88 -11.38
N GLY A 134 16.86 -2.93 -11.96
CA GLY A 134 18.25 -3.08 -12.40
C GLY A 134 19.29 -2.84 -11.31
N SER A 135 18.93 -2.27 -10.16
CA SER A 135 19.85 -1.98 -9.05
C SER A 135 19.96 -3.13 -8.02
N ALA A 136 19.75 -4.38 -8.44
CA ALA A 136 20.17 -5.55 -7.68
C ALA A 136 21.69 -5.66 -7.73
N GLY A 137 22.39 -4.76 -7.01
CA GLY A 137 23.84 -4.76 -6.99
C GLY A 137 24.51 -3.43 -6.67
N VAL A 138 23.93 -2.58 -5.83
CA VAL A 138 24.76 -1.59 -5.12
C VAL A 138 25.28 -2.31 -3.88
N PRO A 139 26.54 -2.79 -3.86
CA PRO A 139 27.13 -3.26 -2.62
C PRO A 139 27.07 -2.11 -1.63
N MET A 140 26.50 -2.38 -0.45
CA MET A 140 26.63 -1.49 0.70
C MET A 140 28.12 -1.17 0.85
N PRO A 141 28.53 0.11 0.85
CA PRO A 141 29.93 0.46 0.99
C PRO A 141 30.45 -0.14 2.30
N GLU A 142 31.48 -0.97 2.17
CA GLU A 142 32.19 -1.69 3.23
C GLU A 142 32.70 -0.76 4.35
N GLU A 143 32.77 0.54 4.08
CA GLU A 143 33.14 1.59 5.02
C GLU A 143 32.20 1.73 6.23
N ALA A 144 30.95 1.25 6.14
CA ALA A 144 30.02 1.26 7.28
C ALA A 144 30.30 0.16 8.32
N MET A 145 31.08 -0.87 7.99
CA MET A 145 31.41 -1.96 8.91
C MET A 145 32.74 -1.79 9.65
N ALA A 146 33.64 -0.92 9.17
CA ALA A 146 35.00 -0.82 9.72
C ALA A 146 35.16 0.17 10.90
N ARG A 147 34.08 0.76 11.43
CA ARG A 147 34.15 1.78 12.49
C ARG A 147 33.78 1.29 13.91
N GLU A 148 33.54 0.01 14.12
CA GLU A 148 33.20 -0.53 15.47
C GLU A 148 34.35 -1.29 16.17
N GLU A 149 35.54 -1.41 15.57
CA GLU A 149 36.70 -2.07 16.22
C GLU A 149 37.92 -1.14 16.44
N ALA A 150 37.69 0.16 16.68
CA ALA A 150 38.77 1.06 17.09
C ALA A 150 38.52 1.62 18.50
N GLY A 151 38.95 0.85 19.49
CA GLY A 151 39.68 1.36 20.66
C GLY A 151 38.92 2.22 21.67
N VAL A 152 38.45 1.58 22.75
CA VAL A 152 38.42 2.21 24.07
C VAL A 152 39.23 1.34 25.03
N GLU A 153 40.53 1.58 25.08
CA GLU A 153 41.37 1.29 26.23
C GLU A 153 41.88 2.65 26.73
N ILE A 154 41.30 3.13 27.83
CA ILE A 154 41.84 4.27 28.59
C ILE A 154 42.10 3.77 30.01
N ARG A 155 43.37 3.89 30.39
CA ARG A 155 43.94 3.66 31.73
C ARG A 155 43.37 4.60 32.77
#